data_AF-A0A173G8X6-F1
#
_entry.id   AF-A0A173G8X6-F1
#
_cell.length_a   1.000
_cell.length_b   1.000
_cell.length_c   1.000
_cell.angle_alpha   90.00
_cell.angle_beta   90.00
_cell.angle_gamma   90.00
#
_symmetry.space_group_name_H-M   'P 1'
#
loop_
_entity.id
_entity.type
_entity.pdbx_description
1 polymer ?
#
loop_
_entity_poly.entity_id
_entity_poly.type
_entity_poly.pdbx_seq_one_letter_code
_entity_poly.pdbx_strand_id
1 'polypeptide(L)'
;EQHSVARLIGAPPGYVGHEEGGQLTEQVRRRPYSVILFDEVEKAHVAVFNTLLQVLDDGRLTDGQGRTVDFRNTVIIMTSNLGAEHLLAGMLGKNS
;
A
#
# COMPACT_ATOMS: atom_id res chain seq x y z
N GLU A 1 0.73 2.79 14.71
CA GLU A 1 0.87 1.32 14.90
C GLU A 1 1.91 0.77 13.91
N GLN A 2 3.13 0.47 14.35
CA GLN A 2 4.17 -0.15 13.49
C GLN A 2 3.78 -1.59 13.06
N HIS A 3 2.85 -2.21 13.77
CA HIS A 3 2.35 -3.55 13.49
C HIS A 3 1.64 -3.68 12.14
N SER A 4 0.97 -2.62 11.64
CA SER A 4 0.28 -2.68 10.35
C SER A 4 1.25 -2.74 9.17
N VAL A 5 2.38 -2.03 9.25
CA VAL A 5 3.44 -2.05 8.22
C VAL A 5 4.16 -3.38 8.23
N ALA A 6 4.56 -3.88 9.40
CA ALA A 6 5.23 -5.17 9.53
C ALA A 6 4.38 -6.32 8.98
N ARG A 7 3.06 -6.26 9.10
CA ARG A 7 2.16 -7.25 8.49
C ARG A 7 2.12 -7.17 6.96
N LEU A 8 2.22 -5.96 6.40
CA LEU A 8 2.14 -5.71 4.97
C LEU A 8 3.40 -6.18 4.24
N ILE A 9 4.59 -5.87 4.77
CA ILE A 9 5.88 -6.12 4.12
C ILE A 9 6.77 -7.15 4.82
N GLY A 10 6.34 -7.67 5.97
CA GLY A 10 7.11 -8.61 6.79
C GLY A 10 7.89 -7.88 7.88
N ALA A 11 8.04 -8.54 9.02
CA ALA A 11 8.83 -8.00 10.12
C ALA A 11 10.33 -8.18 9.84
N PRO A 12 11.21 -7.27 10.32
CA PRO A 12 12.66 -7.44 10.23
C PRO A 12 13.16 -8.61 11.11
N PRO A 13 14.40 -9.10 10.89
CA PRO A 13 14.97 -10.20 11.68
C PRO A 13 14.93 -9.90 13.18
N GLY A 14 14.47 -10.87 13.99
CA GLY A 14 14.35 -10.73 15.44
C GLY A 14 12.98 -10.25 15.94
N TYR A 15 12.01 -9.99 15.05
CA TYR A 15 10.63 -9.63 15.40
C TYR A 15 9.64 -10.76 15.11
N VAL A 16 8.55 -10.81 15.87
CA VAL A 16 7.45 -11.77 15.65
C VAL A 16 6.86 -11.57 14.24
N GLY A 17 6.67 -12.67 13.50
CA GLY A 17 6.17 -12.65 12.12
C GLY A 17 7.26 -12.49 11.05
N HIS A 18 8.55 -12.51 11.42
CA HIS A 18 9.65 -12.44 10.46
C HIS A 18 9.60 -13.57 9.43
N GLU A 19 9.29 -14.81 9.84
CA GLU A 19 9.29 -15.97 8.93
C GLU A 19 8.07 -16.03 7.99
N GLU A 20 6.99 -15.31 8.31
CA GLU A 20 5.75 -15.35 7.54
C GLU A 20 5.84 -14.53 6.23
N GLY A 21 6.83 -13.64 6.12
CA GLY A 21 6.96 -12.68 5.02
C GLY A 21 5.88 -11.60 5.07
N GLY A 22 5.92 -10.66 4.12
CA GLY A 22 4.90 -9.63 4.02
C GLY A 22 3.66 -10.13 3.30
N GLN A 23 2.47 -9.82 3.83
CA GLN A 23 1.21 -10.19 3.19
C GLN A 23 1.12 -9.62 1.76
N LEU A 24 1.58 -8.39 1.54
CA LEU A 24 1.60 -7.77 0.21
C LEU A 24 2.69 -8.35 -0.67
N THR A 25 3.92 -8.41 -0.15
CA THR A 25 5.10 -8.83 -0.93
C THR A 25 4.99 -10.30 -1.35
N GLU A 26 4.47 -11.18 -0.49
CA GLU A 26 4.24 -12.59 -0.83
C GLU A 26 3.13 -12.76 -1.88
N GLN A 27 2.04 -11.99 -1.80
CA GLN A 27 0.95 -12.07 -2.78
C GLN A 27 1.44 -11.68 -4.18
N VAL A 28 2.16 -10.57 -4.29
CA VAL A 28 2.71 -10.10 -5.58
C VAL A 28 3.79 -11.03 -6.11
N ARG A 29 4.67 -11.52 -5.24
CA ARG A 29 5.71 -12.49 -5.63
C ARG A 29 5.12 -13.77 -6.22
N ARG A 30 4.00 -14.26 -5.65
CA ARG A 30 3.30 -15.46 -6.14
C ARG A 30 2.41 -15.18 -7.34
N ARG A 31 1.87 -13.96 -7.46
CA ARG A 31 0.96 -13.52 -8.53
C ARG A 31 1.34 -12.11 -9.03
N PRO A 32 2.36 -12.00 -9.90
CA PRO A 32 2.89 -10.70 -10.34
C PRO A 32 1.92 -9.89 -11.20
N TYR A 33 0.97 -10.55 -11.86
CA TYR A 33 -0.11 -9.91 -12.61
C TYR A 33 -1.34 -9.84 -11.71
N SER A 34 -1.46 -8.76 -10.95
CA SER A 34 -2.53 -8.60 -9.97
C SER A 34 -3.03 -7.17 -9.89
N VAL A 35 -4.23 -7.03 -9.33
CA VAL A 35 -4.80 -5.74 -8.94
C VAL A 35 -4.82 -5.69 -7.43
N ILE A 36 -4.28 -4.62 -6.84
CA ILE A 36 -4.23 -4.39 -5.40
C ILE A 36 -5.03 -3.14 -5.08
N LEU A 37 -6.03 -3.28 -4.22
CA LEU A 37 -6.85 -2.19 -3.73
C LEU A 37 -6.39 -1.82 -2.30
N PHE A 38 -6.00 -0.57 -2.11
CA PHE A 38 -5.88 0.05 -0.79
C PHE A 38 -7.09 0.95 -0.59
N ASP A 39 -7.95 0.56 0.35
CA ASP A 39 -9.15 1.31 0.69
C ASP A 39 -8.93 2.27 1.86
N GLU A 40 -9.65 3.38 1.85
CA GLU A 40 -9.58 4.46 2.84
C GLU A 40 -8.14 4.87 3.22
N VAL A 41 -7.29 5.12 2.21
CA VAL A 41 -5.84 5.30 2.45
C VAL A 41 -5.53 6.46 3.40
N GLU A 42 -6.40 7.45 3.51
CA GLU A 42 -6.26 8.57 4.45
C GLU A 42 -6.19 8.13 5.91
N LYS A 43 -6.73 6.95 6.25
CA LYS A 43 -6.67 6.39 7.60
C LYS A 43 -5.38 5.61 7.84
N ALA A 44 -4.61 5.32 6.78
CA ALA A 44 -3.37 4.58 6.89
C ALA A 44 -2.29 5.42 7.58
N HIS A 45 -1.42 4.74 8.32
CA HIS A 45 -0.27 5.38 8.94
C HIS A 45 0.74 5.85 7.89
N VAL A 46 1.42 6.97 8.14
CA VAL A 46 2.42 7.57 7.21
C VAL A 46 3.48 6.57 6.72
N ALA A 47 3.87 5.62 7.56
CA ALA A 47 4.82 4.58 7.20
C ALA A 47 4.33 3.63 6.08
N VAL A 48 3.02 3.43 5.92
CA VAL A 48 2.45 2.69 4.79
C VAL A 48 2.68 3.46 3.49
N PHE A 49 2.47 4.78 3.50
CA PHE A 49 2.73 5.62 2.34
C PHE A 49 4.20 5.59 1.93
N ASN A 50 5.14 5.64 2.89
CA ASN A 50 6.58 5.57 2.57
C ASN A 50 6.94 4.27 1.84
N THR A 51 6.35 3.14 2.24
CA THR A 51 6.50 1.86 1.54
C THR A 51 5.90 1.91 0.13
N LEU A 52 4.69 2.48 -0.02
CA LEU A 52 4.04 2.59 -1.32
C LEU A 52 4.75 3.55 -2.27
N LEU A 53 5.35 4.63 -1.75
CA LEU A 53 6.14 5.57 -2.56
C LEU A 53 7.30 4.86 -3.25
N GLN A 54 8.00 3.97 -2.55
CA GLN A 54 9.05 3.16 -3.17
C GLN A 54 8.52 2.29 -4.33
N VAL A 55 7.33 1.69 -4.15
CA VAL A 55 6.69 0.90 -5.21
C VAL A 55 6.28 1.77 -6.40
N LEU A 56 5.73 2.95 -6.14
CA LEU A 56 5.26 3.87 -7.18
C LEU A 56 6.40 4.52 -7.96
N ASP A 57 7.58 4.66 -7.35
CA ASP A 57 8.78 5.23 -7.97
C ASP A 57 9.58 4.16 -8.74
N ASP A 58 10.05 3.11 -8.04
CA ASP A 58 10.96 2.10 -8.60
C ASP A 58 10.24 0.90 -9.22
N GLY A 59 8.93 0.75 -8.99
CA GLY A 59 8.18 -0.44 -9.37
C GLY A 59 8.59 -1.69 -8.60
N ARG A 60 9.27 -1.55 -7.45
CA ARG A 60 9.82 -2.65 -6.65
C ARG A 60 9.76 -2.35 -5.16
N LEU A 61 9.77 -3.40 -4.34
CA LEU A 61 9.79 -3.28 -2.89
C LEU A 61 10.64 -4.38 -2.28
N THR A 62 11.52 -4.00 -1.36
CA THR A 62 12.31 -4.95 -0.57
C THR A 62 11.60 -5.21 0.76
N ASP A 63 11.33 -6.48 1.02
CA ASP A 63 10.60 -6.93 2.20
C ASP A 63 11.50 -7.05 3.44
N GLY A 64 10.90 -7.33 4.61
CA GLY A 64 11.65 -7.47 5.87
C GLY A 64 12.66 -8.64 5.91
N GLN A 65 12.61 -9.55 4.93
CA GLN A 65 13.57 -10.64 4.76
C GLN A 65 14.69 -10.28 3.75
N GLY A 66 14.72 -9.05 3.25
CA GLY A 66 15.70 -8.59 2.26
C GLY A 66 15.40 -9.04 0.83
N ARG A 67 14.19 -9.55 0.55
CA ARG A 67 13.80 -10.02 -0.78
C ARG A 67 13.14 -8.88 -1.54
N THR A 68 13.63 -8.60 -2.75
CA THR A 68 13.04 -7.60 -3.64
C THR A 68 11.95 -8.22 -4.51
N VAL A 69 10.74 -7.67 -4.43
CA VAL A 69 9.56 -8.08 -5.20
C VAL A 69 9.28 -7.03 -6.28
N ASP A 70 8.95 -7.49 -7.48
CA ASP A 70 8.65 -6.65 -8.65
C ASP A 70 7.15 -6.39 -8.77
N PHE A 71 6.77 -5.12 -8.87
CA PHE A 71 5.39 -4.63 -8.95
C PHE A 71 5.05 -4.05 -10.33
N ARG A 72 5.98 -4.08 -11.31
CA ARG A 72 5.76 -3.44 -12.62
C ARG A 72 4.57 -3.99 -13.42
N ASN A 73 4.12 -5.21 -13.10
CA ASN A 73 2.94 -5.85 -13.71
C ASN A 73 1.70 -5.83 -12.79
N THR A 74 1.76 -5.07 -11.70
CA THR A 74 0.70 -4.94 -10.70
C THR A 74 0.02 -3.59 -10.86
N VAL A 75 -1.32 -3.59 -10.93
CA VAL A 75 -2.12 -2.38 -10.88
C VAL A 75 -2.44 -2.06 -9.42
N ILE A 76 -2.03 -0.88 -8.95
CA ILE A 76 -2.35 -0.39 -7.61
C ILE A 76 -3.49 0.63 -7.71
N ILE A 77 -4.57 0.37 -6.99
CA ILE A 77 -5.72 1.26 -6.86
C ILE A 77 -5.78 1.72 -5.41
N MET A 78 -5.91 3.04 -5.23
CA MET A 78 -6.06 3.67 -3.91
C MET A 78 -7.37 4.45 -3.91
N THR A 79 -8.20 4.23 -2.89
CA THR A 79 -9.45 4.99 -2.69
C THR A 79 -9.33 5.84 -1.42
N SER A 80 -9.93 7.04 -1.47
CA SER A 80 -9.96 7.94 -0.34
C SER A 80 -11.28 8.69 -0.26
N ASN A 81 -11.82 8.83 0.96
CA ASN A 81 -13.06 9.55 1.19
C ASN A 81 -12.85 11.05 1.45
N LEU A 82 -11.60 11.53 1.58
CA LEU A 82 -11.29 12.95 1.85
C LEU A 82 -11.85 13.91 0.79
N GLY A 83 -11.98 13.46 -0.46
CA GLY A 83 -12.48 14.28 -1.57
C GLY A 83 -14.01 14.32 -1.69
N ALA A 84 -14.76 13.52 -0.92
CA ALA A 84 -16.19 13.32 -1.15
C ALA A 84 -16.99 14.63 -1.01
N GLU A 85 -16.71 15.43 0.02
CA GLU A 85 -17.39 16.71 0.24
C GLU A 85 -17.04 17.74 -0.85
N HIS A 86 -15.80 17.77 -1.33
CA HIS A 86 -15.38 18.67 -2.40
C HIS A 86 -15.97 18.27 -3.75
N LEU A 87 -16.10 16.97 -4.02
CA LEU A 87 -16.79 16.46 -5.21
C LEU A 87 -18.27 16.81 -5.16
N LEU A 88 -18.94 16.60 -4.02
CA LEU A 88 -20.34 17.02 -3.82
C LEU A 88 -20.51 18.53 -3.99
N ALA A 89 -19.62 19.35 -3.41
CA ALA A 89 -19.66 20.81 -3.55
C ALA A 89 -19.42 21.28 -5.00
N GLY A 90 -18.47 20.65 -5.71
CA GLY A 90 -18.22 20.93 -7.13
C GLY A 90 -19.39 20.52 -8.03
N MET A 91 -20.10 19.43 -7.69
CA MET A 91 -21.29 18.97 -8.41
C MET A 91 -22.53 19.81 -8.10
N LEU A 92 -22.67 20.32 -6.87
CA LEU A 92 -23.82 21.14 -6.46
C LEU A 92 -23.73 22.57 -6.98
N GLY A 93 -22.53 23.05 -7.31
CA GLY A 93 -22.31 24.39 -7.85
C GLY A 93 -22.63 25.49 -6.83
N LYS A 94 -21.70 26.44 -6.67
CA LYS A 94 -22.11 27.79 -6.30
C LYS A 94 -23.02 28.32 -7.42
N ASN A 95 -24.32 28.14 -7.25
CA ASN A 95 -25.29 29.08 -7.80
C ASN A 95 -25.44 30.19 -6.76
N SER A 96 -24.94 31.38 -7.09
CA SER A 96 -24.92 32.67 -6.36
C SER A 96 -23.57 33.06 -5.77
#